data_AF-A0A6J1Q3H7-F1
#
_entry.id   AF-A0A6J1Q3H7-F1
#
_cell.length_a   1.000
_cell.length_b   1.000
_cell.length_c   1.000
_cell.angle_alpha   90.00
_cell.angle_beta   90.00
_cell.angle_gamma   90.00
#
_symmetry.space_group_name_H-M   'P 1'
#
loop_
_entity.id
_entity.type
_entity.pdbx_description
1 polymer ?
#
loop_
_entity_poly.entity_id
_entity_poly.type
_entity_poly.pdbx_seq_one_letter_code
_entity_poly.pdbx_strand_id
1 'polypeptide(L)' 'MSTIQNKPQLRNLHTSQIKRNLVGMMIISVSAALAFKVLVADKRKQRYADFYKTYDAEKQLKIMNDAGLMQSFVPPQK' A
#
# COMPACT_ATOMS: atom_id res chain seq x y z
N MET A 1 -56.03 -9.08 11.07
CA MET A 1 -55.72 -7.65 10.81
C MET A 1 -54.84 -7.56 9.59
N SER A 2 -55.41 -7.22 8.43
CA SER A 2 -54.64 -6.97 7.21
C SER A 2 -53.89 -5.65 7.38
N THR A 3 -52.57 -5.72 7.53
CA THR A 3 -51.71 -4.53 7.60
C THR A 3 -51.79 -3.78 6.28
N ILE A 4 -52.15 -2.48 6.31
CA ILE A 4 -52.18 -1.61 5.13
C ILE A 4 -50.75 -1.52 4.58
N GLN A 5 -50.53 -2.10 3.40
CA GLN A 5 -49.25 -2.01 2.69
C GLN A 5 -49.14 -0.63 2.06
N ASN A 6 -48.10 0.12 2.45
CA ASN A 6 -47.80 1.41 1.83
C ASN A 6 -47.43 1.21 0.36
N LYS A 7 -47.89 2.11 -0.51
CA LYS A 7 -47.72 1.97 -1.96
C LYS A 7 -46.23 1.99 -2.33
N PRO A 8 -45.72 0.96 -3.03
CA PRO A 8 -44.30 0.89 -3.39
C PRO A 8 -43.93 1.92 -4.46
N GLN A 9 -42.65 2.26 -4.53
CA GLN A 9 -42.13 3.13 -5.59
C GLN A 9 -42.07 2.37 -6.91
N LEU A 10 -42.74 2.86 -7.96
CA LEU A 10 -42.81 2.21 -9.29
C LEU A 10 -42.05 2.96 -10.38
N ARG A 11 -41.44 4.11 -10.07
CA ARG A 11 -40.74 4.98 -11.04
C ARG A 11 -39.37 5.37 -10.50
N ASN A 12 -38.42 5.64 -11.41
CA ASN A 12 -37.05 6.09 -11.09
C ASN A 12 -36.21 5.11 -10.25
N LEU A 13 -36.56 3.83 -10.25
CA LEU A 13 -35.85 2.78 -9.52
C LEU A 13 -34.36 2.71 -9.91
N HIS A 14 -34.08 2.77 -11.21
CA HIS A 14 -32.72 2.74 -11.74
C HIS A 14 -31.88 3.94 -11.27
N THR A 15 -32.43 5.15 -11.36
CA THR A 15 -31.76 6.38 -10.90
C THR A 15 -31.47 6.34 -9.39
N SER A 16 -32.40 5.81 -8.60
CA SER A 16 -32.22 5.62 -7.15
C SER A 16 -31.10 4.63 -6.85
N GLN A 17 -31.03 3.52 -7.59
CA GLN A 17 -29.99 2.51 -7.45
C GLN A 17 -28.61 3.05 -7.84
N ILE A 18 -28.48 3.74 -8.97
CA ILE A 18 -27.22 4.34 -9.40
C ILE A 18 -26.69 5.31 -8.34
N LYS A 19 -27.54 6.20 -7.81
CA LYS A 19 -27.12 7.15 -6.77
C LYS A 19 -26.54 6.46 -5.55
N ARG A 20 -27.19 5.39 -5.07
CA ARG A 20 -26.69 4.61 -3.92
C ARG A 20 -25.35 3.92 -4.25
N ASN A 21 -25.26 3.31 -5.42
CA ASN A 21 -24.04 2.63 -5.85
C ASN A 21 -22.87 3.61 -6.00
N LEU A 22 -23.12 4.81 -6.52
CA LEU A 22 -22.10 5.84 -6.75
C LEU A 22 -21.49 6.32 -5.43
N VAL A 23 -22.34 6.53 -4.41
CA VAL A 23 -21.88 6.84 -3.04
C VAL A 23 -21.05 5.68 -2.49
N GLY A 24 -21.53 4.43 -2.62
CA GLY A 24 -20.80 3.25 -2.16
C GLY A 24 -19.44 3.08 -2.84
N MET A 25 -19.39 3.25 -4.17
CA MET A 25 -18.15 3.17 -4.94
C MET A 25 -17.14 4.24 -4.53
N MET A 26 -17.59 5.46 -4.23
CA MET A 26 -16.71 6.52 -3.76
C MET A 26 -16.05 6.18 -2.42
N ILE A 27 -16.82 5.62 -1.49
CA ILE A 27 -16.30 5.23 -0.17
C ILE A 27 -15.31 4.07 -0.31
N ILE A 28 -15.64 3.07 -1.13
CA ILE A 28 -14.79 1.90 -1.35
C ILE A 28 -13.48 2.31 -2.03
N SER A 29 -13.53 3.18 -3.04
CA SER A 29 -12.33 3.60 -3.76
C SER A 29 -11.38 4.41 -2.88
N VAL A 30 -11.91 5.36 -2.10
CA VAL A 30 -11.10 6.17 -1.18
C VAL A 30 -10.50 5.31 -0.07
N SER A 31 -11.29 4.42 0.53
CA SER A 31 -10.78 3.52 1.58
C SER A 31 -9.69 2.59 1.06
N ALA A 32 -9.84 2.02 -0.14
CA ALA A 32 -8.82 1.20 -0.77
C ALA A 32 -7.52 1.99 -1.05
N ALA A 33 -7.64 3.22 -1.56
CA ALA A 33 -6.48 4.08 -1.81
C ALA A 33 -5.72 4.41 -0.51
N LEU A 34 -6.44 4.76 0.55
CA LEU A 34 -5.85 5.04 1.87
C LEU A 34 -5.19 3.79 2.46
N ALA A 35 -5.86 2.64 2.39
CA ALA A 35 -5.30 1.38 2.86
C ALA A 35 -3.97 1.06 2.15
N PHE A 36 -3.93 1.21 0.82
CA PHE A 36 -2.70 0.95 0.07
C PHE A 36 -1.59 1.95 0.43
N LYS A 37 -1.92 3.24 0.56
CA LYS A 37 -0.95 4.27 0.96
C LYS A 37 -0.30 3.93 2.30
N VAL A 38 -1.11 3.65 3.33
CA VAL A 38 -0.60 3.42 4.69
C VAL A 38 0.12 2.08 4.79
N LEU A 39 -0.48 1.01 4.29
CA LEU A 39 0.04 -0.35 4.49
C LEU A 39 1.23 -0.67 3.59
N VAL A 40 1.30 -0.08 2.40
CA VAL A 40 2.34 -0.42 1.42
C VAL A 40 3.30 0.75 1.21
N ALA A 41 2.78 1.91 0.78
CA ALA A 41 3.66 3.01 0.36
C ALA A 41 4.45 3.60 1.54
N ASP A 42 3.77 3.91 2.64
CA ASP A 42 4.39 4.55 3.79
C ASP A 42 5.30 3.56 4.54
N LYS A 43 4.88 2.30 4.72
CA LYS A 43 5.76 1.25 5.26
C LYS A 43 7.04 1.04 4.43
N ARG A 44 6.93 1.11 3.10
CA ARG A 44 8.09 0.99 2.22
C ARG A 44 9.04 2.17 2.42
N LYS A 45 8.53 3.40 2.38
CA LYS A 45 9.32 4.63 2.60
C LYS A 45 10.02 4.59 3.96
N GLN A 46 9.30 4.22 5.01
CA GLN A 46 9.85 4.11 6.34
C GLN A 46 10.99 3.08 6.40
N ARG A 47 10.81 1.90 5.79
CA ARG A 47 11.87 0.88 5.75
C ARG A 47 13.16 1.36 5.10
N TYR A 48 13.06 2.09 3.98
CA TYR A 48 14.23 2.70 3.35
C TYR A 48 14.87 3.74 4.28
N ALA A 49 14.06 4.63 4.88
CA ALA A 49 14.57 5.62 5.81
C ALA A 49 15.28 4.98 7.01
N ASP A 50 14.69 3.94 7.60
CA ASP A 50 15.25 3.23 8.75
C ASP A 50 16.54 2.49 8.39
N PHE A 51 16.63 1.91 7.18
CA PHE A 51 17.87 1.33 6.69
C PHE A 51 19.00 2.37 6.62
N TYR A 52 18.75 3.52 5.97
CA TYR A 52 19.77 4.55 5.78
C TYR A 52 20.14 5.30 7.06
N LYS A 53 19.29 5.32 8.10
CA LYS A 53 19.62 5.95 9.39
C LYS A 53 20.84 5.32 10.06
N THR A 54 21.03 4.01 9.93
CA THR A 54 22.12 3.27 10.58
C THR A 54 23.08 2.63 9.59
N TYR A 55 22.96 2.96 8.30
CA TYR A 55 23.77 2.36 7.26
C TYR A 55 25.17 2.98 7.23
N ASP A 56 26.19 2.15 7.42
CA ASP A 56 27.59 2.50 7.23
C ASP A 56 28.11 1.81 5.96
N ALA A 57 28.43 2.63 4.95
CA ALA A 57 28.85 2.16 3.65
C ALA A 57 30.23 1.47 3.69
N GLU A 58 31.16 1.96 4.52
CA GLU A 58 32.51 1.40 4.59
C GLU A 58 32.51 0.04 5.26
N LYS A 59 31.72 -0.11 6.33
CA LYS A 59 31.53 -1.38 7.00
C LYS A 59 30.93 -2.44 6.09
N GLN A 60 29.90 -2.08 5.32
CA GLN A 60 29.25 -3.01 4.39
C GLN A 60 30.15 -3.37 3.21
N LEU A 61 30.93 -2.40 2.71
CA LEU A 61 31.94 -2.65 1.68
C LEU A 61 33.03 -3.60 2.18
N LYS A 62 33.51 -3.42 3.42
CA LYS A 62 34.49 -4.33 4.03
C LYS A 62 33.96 -5.76 4.10
N ILE A 63 32.71 -5.96 4.51
CA ILE A 63 32.07 -7.28 4.53
C ILE A 63 32.01 -7.89 3.12
N MET A 64 31.69 -7.09 2.09
CA MET A 64 31.64 -7.55 0.69
C MET A 64 33.03 -7.90 0.14
N ASN A 65 34.04 -7.12 0.50
CA ASN A 65 35.43 -7.33 0.13
C ASN A 65 35.99 -8.60 0.78
N ASP A 66 35.76 -8.79 2.08
CA ASP A 66 36.18 -9.97 2.83
C ASP A 66 35.47 -11.24 2.33
N ALA A 67 34.23 -11.10 1.85
CA ALA A 67 33.48 -12.17 1.19
C ALA A 67 33.93 -12.45 -0.26
N GLY A 68 34.88 -11.67 -0.80
CA GLY A 68 35.40 -11.84 -2.17
C GLY A 68 34.39 -11.49 -3.27
N LEU A 69 33.34 -10.71 -2.97
CA LEU A 69 32.28 -10.36 -3.93
C LEU A 69 32.71 -9.21 -4.88
N MET A 70 33.69 -8.42 -4.47
CA MET A 70 34.15 -7.24 -5.20
C MET A 70 35.33 -7.60 -6.10
N GLN A 71 35.12 -7.56 -7.42
CA GLN A 71 36.17 -7.83 -8.41
C GLN A 71 37.31 -6.79 -8.39
N SER A 72 37.01 -5.55 -7.97
CA SER A 72 37.98 -4.48 -7.83
C SER A 72 38.85 -4.60 -6.58
N PHE A 73 38.45 -5.44 -5.62
CA PHE A 73 39.20 -5.66 -4.40
C PHE A 73 39.95 -6.98 -4.49
N VAL A 74 41.28 -6.92 -4.58
CA VAL A 74 42.14 -8.10 -4.47
C VAL A 74 42.42 -8.31 -2.98
N PRO A 75 41.93 -9.40 -2.36
CA PRO A 75 42.23 -9.67 -0.97
C PRO A 75 43.76 -9.78 -0.77
N PRO A 76 44.30 -9.26 0.33
CA PRO A 76 45.75 -9.30 0.57
C PRO A 76 46.20 -10.75 0.59
N GLN A 77 47.10 -11.10 -0.33
CA GLN A 77 47.73 -12.43 -0.40
C GLN A 77 48.46 -12.66 0.93
N LYS A 78 48.09 -13.74 1.64
CA LYS A 78 48.77 -14.17 2.87
C LYS A 78 50.20 -14.61 2.58
#